data_AF-A0A831RYQ3-F1
#
_entry.id   AF-A0A831RYQ3-F1
#
_cell.length_a   1.000
_cell.length_b   1.000
_cell.length_c   1.000
_cell.angle_alpha   90.00
_cell.angle_beta   90.00
_cell.angle_gamma   90.00
#
_symmetry.space_group_name_H-M   'P 1'
#
loop_
_entity.id
_entity.type
_entity.pdbx_description
1 polymer ?
#
loop_
_entity_poly.entity_id
_entity_poly.type
_entity_poly.pdbx_seq_one_letter_code
_entity_poly.pdbx_strand_id
1 'polypeptide(L)'
;MGNRLNLYKFSSPTTFYPLAGRIGKISALIAVILLAIGLYMSFFVAPTDYKQGEGYRIIFIHVPAAWMSMFIYVVMAFWAGIGLVFNTRLSSMMAQALAPTGAIMTFIALWTGAFWGKPMWGAWWVWDARLTSELILFFLYIGFIALQGSIDDTRRADRAGAVLLLVGVV
;
A
#
# COMPACT_ATOMS: atom_id res chain seq x y z
N MET A 1 6.91 -19.55 -38.72
CA MET A 1 5.57 -19.77 -38.13
C MET A 1 5.47 -18.98 -36.85
N GLY A 2 4.67 -17.90 -36.86
CA GLY A 2 4.60 -16.95 -35.76
C GLY A 2 4.03 -17.59 -34.50
N ASN A 3 4.81 -17.55 -33.42
CA ASN A 3 4.36 -17.91 -32.09
C ASN A 3 3.30 -16.89 -31.65
N ARG A 4 2.04 -17.09 -32.05
CA ARG A 4 0.93 -16.24 -31.60
C ARG A 4 0.82 -16.45 -30.09
N LEU A 5 1.23 -15.44 -29.33
CA LEU A 5 0.99 -15.36 -27.89
C LEU A 5 -0.49 -15.65 -27.64
N ASN A 6 -0.79 -16.83 -27.10
CA ASN A 6 -2.15 -17.18 -26.70
C ASN A 6 -2.48 -16.34 -25.45
N LEU A 7 -3.20 -15.25 -25.66
CA LEU A 7 -3.59 -14.28 -24.62
C LEU A 7 -4.30 -14.94 -23.43
N TYR A 8 -4.97 -16.09 -23.66
CA TYR A 8 -5.73 -16.80 -22.64
C TYR A 8 -4.93 -17.86 -21.85
N LYS A 9 -3.65 -18.09 -22.20
CA LYS A 9 -2.82 -19.12 -21.55
C LYS A 9 -2.69 -18.92 -20.04
N PHE A 10 -2.72 -17.67 -19.58
CA PHE A 10 -2.60 -17.28 -18.17
C PHE A 10 -3.94 -16.90 -17.53
N SER A 11 -5.06 -17.16 -18.20
CA SER A 11 -6.39 -16.91 -17.63
C SER A 11 -6.79 -17.97 -16.59
N SER A 12 -6.17 -19.16 -16.62
CA SER A 12 -6.42 -20.18 -15.60
C SER A 12 -5.48 -19.98 -14.39
N PRO A 13 -6.00 -20.11 -13.15
CA PRO A 13 -5.17 -19.97 -11.94
C PRO A 13 -4.01 -20.97 -11.88
N THR A 14 -4.19 -22.19 -12.41
CA THR A 14 -3.19 -23.26 -12.36
C THR A 14 -1.95 -22.95 -13.19
N THR A 15 -2.10 -22.27 -14.33
CA THR A 15 -0.96 -21.86 -15.17
C THR A 15 -0.38 -20.52 -14.72
N PHE A 16 -1.22 -19.62 -14.18
CA PHE A 16 -0.78 -18.30 -13.73
C PHE A 16 -0.05 -18.33 -12.39
N TYR A 17 -0.51 -19.12 -11.42
CA TYR A 17 0.06 -19.16 -10.07
C TYR A 17 1.58 -19.41 -10.01
N PRO A 18 2.17 -20.41 -10.70
CA PRO A 18 3.62 -20.59 -10.68
C PRO A 18 4.38 -19.44 -11.34
N LEU A 19 3.81 -18.83 -12.38
CA LEU A 19 4.40 -17.64 -13.01
C LEU A 19 4.35 -16.44 -12.05
N ALA A 20 3.19 -16.18 -11.44
CA ALA A 20 3.01 -15.12 -10.44
C ALA A 20 3.98 -15.29 -9.27
N GLY A 21 4.20 -16.53 -8.79
CA GLY A 21 5.17 -16.82 -7.75
C GLY A 21 6.62 -16.52 -8.16
N ARG A 22 7.00 -16.81 -9.42
CA ARG A 22 8.33 -16.47 -9.94
C ARG A 22 8.51 -14.96 -10.11
N ILE A 23 7.51 -14.29 -10.69
CA ILE A 23 7.51 -12.83 -10.85
C ILE A 23 7.59 -12.17 -9.48
N GLY A 24 6.76 -12.59 -8.52
CA GLY A 24 6.76 -12.05 -7.16
C GLY A 24 8.12 -12.15 -6.47
N LYS A 25 8.81 -13.29 -6.59
CA LYS A 25 10.16 -13.46 -6.03
C LYS A 25 11.19 -12.54 -6.68
N ILE A 26 11.16 -12.43 -8.01
CA ILE A 26 12.08 -11.55 -8.76
C ILE A 26 11.80 -10.08 -8.42
N SER A 27 10.53 -9.67 -8.42
CA SER A 27 10.10 -8.33 -8.03
C SER A 27 10.50 -8.00 -6.59
N ALA A 28 10.35 -8.95 -5.66
CA ALA A 28 10.79 -8.77 -4.28
C ALA A 28 12.31 -8.59 -4.17
N LEU A 29 13.10 -9.39 -4.89
CA LEU A 29 14.56 -9.23 -4.92
C LEU A 29 14.96 -7.86 -5.49
N ILE A 30 14.36 -7.45 -6.61
CA ILE A 30 14.61 -6.13 -7.21
C ILE A 30 14.23 -5.02 -6.22
N ALA A 31 13.07 -5.13 -5.57
CA ALA A 31 12.61 -4.15 -4.59
C ALA A 31 13.59 -4.03 -3.41
N VAL A 32 14.11 -5.15 -2.88
CA VAL A 32 15.10 -5.13 -1.79
C VAL A 32 16.41 -4.46 -2.23
N ILE A 33 16.89 -4.76 -3.43
CA ILE A 33 18.12 -4.14 -3.97
C ILE A 33 17.92 -2.63 -4.15
N LEU A 34 16.83 -2.21 -4.77
CA LEU A 34 16.53 -0.79 -4.98
C LEU A 34 16.31 -0.05 -3.67
N LEU A 35 15.68 -0.70 -2.69
CA LEU A 35 15.50 -0.13 -1.35
C LEU A 35 16.85 0.04 -0.64
N ALA A 36 17.75 -0.95 -0.72
CA ALA A 36 19.09 -0.83 -0.14
C ALA A 36 19.90 0.31 -0.79
N ILE A 37 19.86 0.42 -2.12
CA ILE A 37 20.50 1.51 -2.86
C ILE A 37 19.88 2.86 -2.47
N GLY A 38 18.55 2.96 -2.45
CA GLY A 38 17.83 4.18 -2.10
C GLY A 38 18.16 4.65 -0.68
N LEU A 39 18.18 3.73 0.29
CA LEU A 39 18.57 4.03 1.67
C LEU A 39 20.02 4.53 1.74
N TYR A 40 20.96 3.85 1.06
CA TYR A 40 22.35 4.30 1.01
C TYR A 40 22.48 5.72 0.44
N MET A 41 21.82 5.96 -0.70
CA MET A 41 21.81 7.28 -1.34
C MET A 41 21.21 8.35 -0.41
N SER A 42 20.12 8.04 0.28
CA SER A 42 19.42 8.98 1.16
C SER A 42 20.22 9.37 2.40
N PHE A 43 20.90 8.40 3.05
CA PHE A 43 21.57 8.62 4.33
C PHE A 43 23.05 9.00 4.20
N PHE A 44 23.73 8.61 3.11
CA PHE A 44 25.18 8.80 3.01
C PHE A 44 25.61 9.69 1.85
N VAL A 45 24.82 9.77 0.77
CA VAL A 45 25.19 10.53 -0.44
C VAL A 45 24.48 11.88 -0.50
N ALA A 46 23.22 11.95 -0.10
CA ALA A 46 22.41 13.14 -0.25
C ALA A 46 22.91 14.28 0.67
N PRO A 47 23.21 15.48 0.15
CA PRO A 47 23.78 16.57 0.94
C PRO A 47 22.78 17.11 1.96
N THR A 48 23.26 17.59 3.12
CA THR A 48 22.39 18.19 4.14
C THR A 48 21.57 19.34 3.58
N ASP A 49 20.29 19.40 3.93
CA ASP A 49 19.45 20.53 3.58
C ASP A 49 19.82 21.77 4.40
N TYR A 50 19.81 22.94 3.76
CA TYR A 50 20.18 24.21 4.39
C TYR A 50 19.20 24.62 5.51
N LYS A 51 17.92 24.27 5.40
CA LYS A 51 16.90 24.64 6.40
C LYS A 51 16.65 23.53 7.41
N GLN A 52 16.63 22.29 6.94
CA GLN A 52 16.19 21.12 7.70
C GLN A 52 17.35 20.27 8.24
N GLY A 53 18.59 20.64 7.89
CA GLY A 53 19.80 19.93 8.32
C GLY A 53 19.75 18.46 7.88
N GLU A 54 20.18 17.56 8.77
CA GLU A 54 20.14 16.10 8.57
C GLU A 54 18.72 15.52 8.62
N GLY A 55 17.79 16.19 9.31
CA GLY A 55 16.43 15.68 9.52
C GLY A 55 15.63 15.51 8.24
N TYR A 56 15.98 16.24 7.18
CA TYR A 56 15.32 16.13 5.87
C TYR A 56 15.46 14.74 5.25
N ARG A 57 16.52 13.98 5.59
CA ARG A 57 16.77 12.67 4.97
C ARG A 57 15.66 11.65 5.26
N ILE A 58 14.89 11.83 6.34
CA ILE A 58 13.72 11.00 6.65
C ILE A 58 12.65 11.09 5.55
N ILE A 59 12.56 12.23 4.84
CA ILE A 59 11.57 12.47 3.78
C ILE A 59 11.69 11.44 2.64
N PHE A 60 12.91 10.95 2.36
CA PHE A 60 13.14 9.91 1.34
C PHE A 60 12.46 8.58 1.66
N ILE A 61 12.11 8.33 2.93
CA ILE A 61 11.32 7.18 3.36
C ILE A 61 9.85 7.58 3.54
N HIS A 62 9.63 8.70 4.24
CA HIS A 62 8.31 9.15 4.64
C HIS A 62 7.40 9.43 3.44
N VAL A 63 7.87 10.23 2.47
CA VAL A 63 7.02 10.69 1.36
C VAL A 63 6.61 9.53 0.44
N PRO A 64 7.52 8.63 0.02
CA PRO A 64 7.11 7.45 -0.72
C PRO A 64 6.15 6.54 0.07
N ALA A 65 6.36 6.36 1.38
CA ALA A 65 5.46 5.56 2.21
C ALA A 65 4.04 6.17 2.25
N ALA A 66 3.93 7.48 2.49
CA ALA A 66 2.65 8.20 2.50
C ALA A 66 1.96 8.18 1.12
N TRP A 67 2.73 8.27 0.03
CA TRP A 67 2.14 8.13 -1.31
C TRP A 67 1.64 6.72 -1.59
N MET A 68 2.41 5.71 -1.20
CA MET A 68 2.04 4.32 -1.40
C MET A 68 0.86 3.89 -0.53
N SER A 69 0.71 4.41 0.70
CA SER A 69 -0.46 4.14 1.54
C SER A 69 -1.75 4.59 0.87
N MET A 70 -1.80 5.82 0.37
CA MET A 70 -2.97 6.37 -0.34
C MET A 70 -3.20 5.65 -1.67
N PHE A 71 -2.15 5.45 -2.48
CA PHE A 71 -2.28 4.81 -3.78
C PHE A 71 -2.82 3.38 -3.68
N ILE A 72 -2.30 2.58 -2.75
CA ILE A 72 -2.77 1.21 -2.54
C ILE A 72 -4.26 1.21 -2.15
N TYR A 73 -4.70 2.19 -1.35
CA TYR A 73 -6.09 2.27 -0.91
C TYR A 73 -7.01 2.56 -2.10
N VAL A 74 -6.62 3.48 -2.98
CA VAL A 74 -7.34 3.76 -4.23
C VAL A 74 -7.40 2.52 -5.12
N VAL A 75 -6.31 1.77 -5.26
CA VAL A 75 -6.29 0.51 -6.03
C VAL A 75 -7.22 -0.53 -5.41
N MET A 76 -7.27 -0.63 -4.08
CA MET A 76 -8.22 -1.51 -3.38
C MET A 76 -9.66 -1.07 -3.61
N ALA A 77 -9.96 0.23 -3.53
CA ALA A 77 -11.29 0.76 -3.81
C ALA A 77 -11.72 0.53 -5.26
N PHE A 78 -10.79 0.65 -6.22
CA PHE A 78 -11.01 0.30 -7.61
C PHE A 78 -11.41 -1.18 -7.76
N TRP A 79 -10.66 -2.09 -7.13
CA TRP A 79 -11.02 -3.51 -7.14
C TRP A 79 -12.35 -3.77 -6.43
N ALA A 80 -12.64 -3.12 -5.31
CA ALA A 80 -13.94 -3.20 -4.64
C ALA A 80 -15.09 -2.80 -5.58
N GLY A 81 -14.94 -1.70 -6.33
CA GLY A 81 -15.90 -1.26 -7.33
C GLY A 81 -16.13 -2.29 -8.44
N ILE A 82 -15.05 -2.82 -9.03
CA ILE A 82 -15.14 -3.89 -10.04
C ILE A 82 -15.82 -5.14 -9.44
N GLY A 83 -15.45 -5.51 -8.22
CA GLY A 83 -16.00 -6.68 -7.52
C GLY A 83 -17.50 -6.57 -7.29
N LEU A 84 -18.01 -5.39 -6.93
CA LEU A 84 -19.44 -5.18 -6.74
C LEU A 84 -20.22 -5.12 -8.07
N VAL A 85 -19.67 -4.49 -9.11
CA VAL A 85 -20.33 -4.34 -10.41
C VAL A 85 -20.36 -5.67 -11.18
N PHE A 86 -19.23 -6.36 -11.25
CA PHE A 86 -19.06 -7.56 -12.07
C PHE A 86 -19.13 -8.86 -11.28
N ASN A 87 -19.29 -8.79 -9.94
CA ASN A 87 -19.39 -9.96 -9.06
C ASN A 87 -18.18 -10.92 -9.19
N THR A 88 -16.98 -10.34 -9.37
CA THR A 88 -15.74 -11.08 -9.65
C THR A 88 -14.98 -11.41 -8.37
N ARG A 89 -14.76 -12.72 -8.12
CA ARG A 89 -14.00 -13.20 -6.94
C ARG A 89 -12.56 -12.70 -6.92
N LEU A 90 -11.94 -12.52 -8.09
CA LEU A 90 -10.58 -12.01 -8.20
C LEU A 90 -10.44 -10.62 -7.58
N SER A 91 -11.45 -9.78 -7.70
CA SER A 91 -11.40 -8.41 -7.16
C SER A 91 -11.27 -8.38 -5.65
N SER A 92 -12.07 -9.20 -4.95
CA SER A 92 -11.95 -9.32 -3.49
C SER A 92 -10.60 -9.87 -3.07
N MET A 93 -10.09 -10.87 -3.80
CA MET A 93 -8.76 -11.44 -3.54
C MET A 93 -7.66 -10.38 -3.70
N MET A 94 -7.74 -9.53 -4.71
CA MET A 94 -6.78 -8.43 -4.91
C MET A 94 -6.85 -7.42 -3.77
N ALA A 95 -8.06 -7.00 -3.35
CA ALA A 95 -8.22 -6.08 -2.24
C ALA A 95 -7.65 -6.65 -0.93
N GLN A 96 -7.94 -7.91 -0.62
CA GLN A 96 -7.39 -8.60 0.55
C GLN A 96 -5.87 -8.74 0.51
N ALA A 97 -5.29 -9.04 -0.65
CA ALA A 97 -3.84 -9.16 -0.80
C ALA A 97 -3.10 -7.83 -0.63
N LEU A 98 -3.72 -6.72 -1.03
CA LEU A 98 -3.13 -5.38 -0.97
C LEU A 98 -3.22 -4.75 0.43
N ALA A 99 -4.25 -5.07 1.20
CA ALA A 99 -4.54 -4.43 2.49
C ALA A 99 -3.36 -4.44 3.48
N PRO A 100 -2.64 -5.56 3.71
CA PRO A 100 -1.51 -5.56 4.64
C PRO A 100 -0.37 -4.64 4.19
N THR A 101 -0.07 -4.60 2.88
CA THR A 101 0.98 -3.73 2.35
C THR A 101 0.62 -2.26 2.52
N GLY A 102 -0.62 -1.89 2.21
CA GLY A 102 -1.10 -0.52 2.44
C GLY A 102 -1.08 -0.12 3.92
N ALA A 103 -1.50 -1.03 4.82
CA ALA A 103 -1.43 -0.80 6.26
C ALA A 103 0.00 -0.56 6.75
N ILE A 104 0.98 -1.36 6.28
CA ILE A 104 2.40 -1.19 6.60
C ILE A 104 2.92 0.16 6.11
N MET A 105 2.59 0.55 4.88
CA MET A 105 3.02 1.85 4.33
C MET A 105 2.44 3.03 5.14
N THR A 106 1.17 2.94 5.52
CA THR A 106 0.50 3.97 6.34
C THR A 106 1.15 4.06 7.72
N PHE A 107 1.46 2.91 8.34
CA PHE A 107 2.18 2.88 9.61
C PHE A 107 3.58 3.51 9.51
N ILE A 108 4.35 3.15 8.48
CA ILE A 108 5.67 3.74 8.22
C ILE A 108 5.55 5.24 8.02
N ALA A 109 4.55 5.71 7.26
CA ALA A 109 4.29 7.13 7.04
C ALA A 109 4.00 7.85 8.36
N LEU A 110 3.07 7.35 9.18
CA LEU A 110 2.76 7.90 10.50
C LEU A 110 3.98 7.94 11.42
N TRP A 111 4.72 6.83 11.49
CA TRP A 111 5.89 6.71 12.35
C TRP A 111 6.97 7.69 11.94
N THR A 112 7.41 7.63 10.69
CA THR A 112 8.47 8.52 10.16
C THR A 112 8.04 9.99 10.16
N GLY A 113 6.76 10.27 9.93
CA GLY A 113 6.19 11.61 9.99
C GLY A 113 6.26 12.20 11.40
N ALA A 114 5.98 11.41 12.44
CA ALA A 114 6.11 11.84 13.82
C ALA A 114 7.58 12.17 14.19
N PHE A 115 8.53 11.33 13.77
CA PHE A 115 9.95 11.58 13.97
C PHE A 115 10.45 12.83 13.26
N TRP A 116 9.94 13.11 12.05
CA TRP A 116 10.26 14.32 11.31
C TRP A 116 9.56 15.56 11.88
N GLY A 117 8.35 15.43 12.43
CA GLY A 117 7.61 16.52 13.05
C GLY A 117 8.31 17.13 14.26
N LYS A 118 8.99 16.32 15.07
CA LYS A 118 9.67 16.80 16.29
C LYS A 118 10.71 17.90 16.03
N PRO A 119 11.71 17.72 15.12
CA PRO A 119 12.68 18.76 14.82
C PRO A 119 12.09 19.93 14.02
N MET A 120 11.07 19.69 13.18
CA MET A 120 10.53 20.73 12.29
C MET A 120 9.50 21.64 12.97
N TRP A 121 8.65 21.07 13.83
CA TRP A 121 7.49 21.75 14.43
C TRP A 121 7.52 21.76 15.96
N GLY A 122 8.54 21.15 16.58
CA GLY A 122 8.68 21.07 18.04
C GLY A 122 7.81 19.98 18.71
N ALA A 123 6.93 19.32 17.95
CA ALA A 123 5.99 18.31 18.43
C ALA A 123 6.00 17.05 17.54
N TRP A 124 5.79 15.89 18.15
CA TRP A 124 5.68 14.60 17.45
C TRP A 124 4.36 14.44 16.70
N TRP A 125 3.33 15.17 17.13
CA TRP A 125 2.00 15.11 16.56
C TRP A 125 1.33 16.46 16.66
N VAL A 126 0.63 16.83 15.59
CA VAL A 126 -0.30 17.95 15.55
C VAL A 126 -1.58 17.45 14.89
N TRP A 127 -2.72 17.94 15.34
CA TRP A 127 -4.03 17.52 14.82
C TRP A 127 -4.41 18.32 13.57
N ASP A 128 -3.48 18.39 12.60
CA ASP A 128 -3.76 18.99 11.30
C ASP A 128 -4.50 17.97 10.40
N ALA A 129 -5.12 18.47 9.33
CA ALA A 129 -5.90 17.64 8.43
C ALA A 129 -5.06 16.53 7.79
N ARG A 130 -3.78 16.78 7.49
CA ARG A 130 -2.90 15.81 6.81
C ARG A 130 -2.57 14.63 7.71
N LEU A 131 -2.08 14.88 8.92
CA LEU A 131 -1.74 13.81 9.87
C LEU A 131 -2.99 13.05 10.30
N THR A 132 -4.09 13.77 10.54
CA THR A 132 -5.36 13.14 10.95
C THR A 132 -5.91 12.25 9.82
N SER A 133 -5.86 12.68 8.56
CA SER A 133 -6.29 11.85 7.43
C SER A 133 -5.44 10.59 7.26
N GLU A 134 -4.11 10.68 7.41
CA GLU A 134 -3.23 9.50 7.35
C GLU A 134 -3.53 8.51 8.49
N LEU A 135 -3.89 9.01 9.68
CA LEU A 135 -4.31 8.18 10.81
C LEU A 135 -5.66 7.50 10.54
N ILE A 136 -6.63 8.23 9.99
CA ILE A 136 -7.92 7.66 9.59
C ILE A 136 -7.70 6.59 8.53
N LEU A 137 -6.84 6.83 7.54
CA LEU A 137 -6.46 5.84 6.54
C LEU A 137 -5.89 4.56 7.18
N PHE A 138 -5.05 4.69 8.21
CA PHE A 138 -4.53 3.53 8.93
C PHE A 138 -5.65 2.73 9.58
N PHE A 139 -6.61 3.40 10.23
CA PHE A 139 -7.77 2.73 10.80
C PHE A 139 -8.69 2.12 9.76
N LEU A 140 -8.81 2.70 8.56
CA LEU A 140 -9.56 2.10 7.46
C LEU A 140 -8.90 0.80 6.99
N TYR A 141 -7.56 0.75 6.89
CA TYR A 141 -6.84 -0.48 6.57
C TYR A 141 -7.03 -1.57 7.62
N ILE A 142 -6.84 -1.24 8.90
CA ILE A 142 -7.01 -2.20 10.00
C ILE A 142 -8.48 -2.63 10.09
N GLY A 143 -9.42 -1.69 9.92
CA GLY A 143 -10.85 -1.94 9.89
C GLY A 143 -11.24 -2.89 8.76
N PHE A 144 -10.70 -2.71 7.55
CA PHE A 144 -10.90 -3.64 6.44
C PHE A 144 -10.39 -5.05 6.76
N ILE A 145 -9.16 -5.17 7.26
CA ILE A 145 -8.55 -6.47 7.61
C ILE A 145 -9.35 -7.18 8.71
N ALA A 146 -9.73 -6.44 9.76
CA ALA A 146 -10.53 -6.96 10.86
C ALA A 146 -11.94 -7.37 10.40
N LEU A 147 -12.59 -6.54 9.58
CA LEU A 147 -13.92 -6.82 9.03
C LEU A 147 -13.92 -8.11 8.21
N GLN A 148 -12.91 -8.26 7.34
CA GLN A 148 -12.75 -9.47 6.53
C GLN A 148 -12.53 -10.71 7.39
N GLY A 149 -11.76 -10.60 8.47
CA GLY A 149 -11.49 -11.71 9.40
C GLY A 149 -12.64 -12.02 10.37
N SER A 150 -13.59 -11.10 10.55
CA SER A 150 -14.69 -11.24 11.52
C SER A 150 -15.95 -11.93 10.98
N ILE A 151 -16.04 -12.14 9.66
CA ILE A 151 -17.23 -12.69 9.00
C ILE A 151 -16.87 -14.03 8.35
N ASP A 152 -17.50 -15.12 8.81
CA ASP A 152 -17.24 -16.47 8.29
C ASP A 152 -17.65 -16.65 6.81
N ASP A 153 -18.77 -16.03 6.41
CA ASP A 153 -19.19 -16.03 5.01
C ASP A 153 -18.30 -15.09 4.18
N THR A 154 -17.35 -15.69 3.47
CA THR A 154 -16.41 -14.97 2.59
C THR A 154 -17.08 -14.00 1.61
N ARG A 155 -18.24 -14.32 1.03
CA ARG A 155 -18.92 -13.42 0.08
C ARG A 155 -19.57 -12.25 0.80
N ARG A 156 -20.09 -12.47 2.00
CA ARG A 156 -20.62 -11.40 2.84
C ARG A 156 -19.49 -10.48 3.33
N ALA A 157 -18.36 -11.07 3.74
CA ALA A 157 -17.16 -10.36 4.15
C ALA A 157 -16.65 -9.47 3.02
N ASP A 158 -16.51 -10.02 1.80
CA ASP A 158 -16.07 -9.30 0.61
C ASP A 158 -16.96 -8.10 0.29
N ARG A 159 -18.29 -8.26 0.38
CA ARG A 159 -19.24 -7.16 0.12
C ARG A 159 -19.14 -6.07 1.19
N ALA A 160 -19.04 -6.45 2.46
CA ALA A 160 -18.91 -5.50 3.56
C ALA A 160 -17.58 -4.73 3.45
N GLY A 161 -16.48 -5.44 3.18
CA GLY A 161 -15.17 -4.84 2.93
C GLY A 161 -15.18 -3.91 1.71
N ALA A 162 -15.84 -4.29 0.62
CA ALA A 162 -15.95 -3.46 -0.58
C ALA A 162 -16.66 -2.13 -0.30
N VAL A 163 -17.75 -2.14 0.49
CA VAL A 163 -18.44 -0.91 0.89
C VAL A 163 -17.53 -0.02 1.73
N LEU A 164 -16.80 -0.58 2.70
CA LEU A 164 -15.85 0.18 3.52
C LEU A 164 -14.78 0.87 2.66
N LEU A 165 -14.20 0.17 1.69
CA LEU A 165 -13.18 0.72 0.80
C LEU A 165 -13.70 1.84 -0.10
N LEU A 166 -14.92 1.71 -0.62
CA LEU A 166 -15.53 2.72 -1.48
C LEU A 166 -16.01 3.96 -0.71
N VAL A 167 -16.43 3.81 0.54
CA VAL A 167 -16.79 4.96 1.39
C VAL A 167 -15.55 5.65 1.93
N GLY A 168 -14.48 4.90 2.21
CA GLY A 168 -13.24 5.43 2.74
C GLY A 168 -12.35 6.14 1.72
N VAL A 169 -12.63 6.03 0.42
CA VAL A 169 -11.90 6.74 -0.63
C VAL A 169 -12.54 8.13 -0.84
N VAL A 170 -12.04 9.13 -0.12
CA VAL A 170 -12.49 10.54 -0.20
C VAL A 170 -11.28 11.46 -0.28
#